data_AF-A0A2X3LKL5-F1
#
_entry.id   AF-A0A2X3LKL5-F1
#
_cell.length_a   1.000
_cell.length_b   1.000
_cell.length_c   1.000
_cell.angle_alpha   90.00
_cell.angle_beta   90.00
_cell.angle_gamma   90.00
#
_symmetry.space_group_name_H-M   'P 1'
#
loop_
_entity.id
_entity.type
_entity.pdbx_description
1 polymer ?
#
loop_
_entity_poly.entity_id
_entity_poly.type
_entity_poly.pdbx_seq_one_letter_code
_entity_poly.pdbx_strand_id
1 'polypeptide(L)'
;MAESLRGGLSIGLSGFGFWSHDIGGFENTAPAHVYKRWCAFGLLSSHSRLHGSKSYRVPWAYDDESCDVVRFFTQLKCRMMPYLYREAARANARGTPMMRAMMMEFPDDPACDYLDRQYMLGDNVMVAPVFTEAGDVQFYLPEGRWTHLWHNDELDGSRWHKQQHGFLSLPVLCA
;
A
#
# COMPACT_ATOMS: atom_id res chain seq x y z
N MET A 1 8.43 -8.90 -1.43
CA MET A 1 7.42 -7.82 -1.50
C MET A 1 6.05 -8.33 -1.95
N ALA A 2 5.87 -8.83 -3.19
CA ALA A 2 4.56 -9.29 -3.67
C ALA A 2 3.95 -10.44 -2.84
N GLU A 3 4.74 -11.46 -2.51
CA GLU A 3 4.30 -12.55 -1.62
C GLU A 3 3.97 -12.06 -0.20
N SER A 4 4.67 -11.03 0.27
CA SER A 4 4.40 -10.42 1.58
C SER A 4 3.04 -9.73 1.58
N LEU A 5 2.69 -9.02 0.50
CA LEU A 5 1.35 -8.47 0.32
C LEU A 5 0.28 -9.57 0.31
N ARG A 6 0.48 -10.65 -0.46
CA ARG A 6 -0.43 -11.81 -0.43
C ARG A 6 -0.62 -12.34 1.00
N GLY A 7 0.46 -12.52 1.76
CA GLY A 7 0.38 -12.93 3.16
C GLY A 7 -0.40 -11.94 4.03
N GLY A 8 -0.21 -10.62 3.82
CA GLY A 8 -0.95 -9.57 4.50
C GLY A 8 -2.44 -9.55 4.19
N LEU A 9 -2.84 -9.82 2.94
CA LEU A 9 -4.25 -9.97 2.57
C LEU A 9 -4.84 -11.26 3.17
N SER A 10 -4.11 -12.37 3.09
CA SER A 10 -4.55 -13.65 3.64
C SER A 10 -4.76 -13.60 5.16
N ILE A 11 -3.87 -12.95 5.91
CA ILE A 11 -4.02 -12.84 7.36
C ILE A 11 -5.21 -11.92 7.74
N GLY A 12 -5.48 -10.88 6.95
CA GLY A 12 -6.68 -10.04 7.10
C GLY A 12 -7.97 -10.82 6.86
N LEU A 13 -8.00 -11.65 5.81
CA LEU A 13 -9.09 -12.60 5.54
C LEU A 13 -9.24 -13.69 6.61
N SER A 14 -8.23 -13.85 7.48
CA SER A 14 -8.20 -14.83 8.56
C SER A 14 -8.48 -14.23 9.95
N GLY A 15 -9.10 -13.04 10.00
CA GLY A 15 -9.57 -12.41 11.24
C GLY A 15 -8.56 -11.50 11.96
N PHE A 16 -7.38 -11.25 11.37
CA PHE A 16 -6.40 -10.35 11.97
C PHE A 16 -6.58 -8.92 11.45
N GLY A 17 -6.95 -8.01 12.35
CA GLY A 17 -7.26 -6.62 12.00
C GLY A 17 -6.05 -5.77 11.55
N PHE A 18 -4.85 -6.17 11.97
CA PHE A 18 -3.61 -5.40 11.82
C PHE A 18 -2.46 -6.30 11.35
N TRP A 19 -1.61 -5.74 10.50
CA TRP A 19 -0.45 -6.42 9.94
C TRP A 19 0.71 -5.45 9.68
N SER A 20 1.93 -5.97 9.85
CA SER A 20 3.19 -5.27 9.62
C SER A 20 4.11 -6.14 8.77
N HIS A 21 5.09 -5.51 8.14
CA HIS A 21 6.17 -6.17 7.41
C HIS A 21 7.44 -5.33 7.46
N ASP A 22 8.56 -5.96 7.12
CA ASP A 22 9.88 -5.33 7.14
C ASP A 22 10.15 -4.61 5.82
N ILE A 23 10.08 -3.29 5.88
CA ILE A 23 10.34 -2.41 4.73
C ILE A 23 11.78 -2.63 4.24
N GLY A 24 11.92 -2.92 2.94
CA GLY A 24 13.20 -3.22 2.31
C GLY A 24 13.65 -4.68 2.46
N GLY A 25 12.86 -5.54 3.11
CA GLY A 25 13.14 -6.96 3.30
C GLY A 25 14.17 -7.25 4.41
N PHE A 26 14.15 -8.49 4.91
CA PHE A 26 14.95 -8.90 6.06
C PHE A 26 16.37 -9.38 5.71
N GLU A 27 16.50 -10.36 4.81
CA GLU A 27 17.70 -11.22 4.67
C GLU A 27 18.89 -10.53 4.00
N ASN A 28 18.64 -9.81 2.89
CA ASN A 28 19.67 -9.19 2.04
C ASN A 28 19.54 -7.67 2.02
N THR A 29 20.61 -6.97 1.61
CA THR A 29 20.53 -5.53 1.31
C THR A 29 19.82 -5.36 -0.03
N ALA A 30 18.61 -4.78 0.01
CA ALA A 30 17.84 -4.50 -1.19
C ALA A 30 18.57 -3.49 -2.12
N PRO A 31 18.35 -3.55 -3.44
CA PRO A 31 18.62 -2.41 -4.31
C PRO A 31 17.81 -1.18 -3.87
N ALA A 32 18.34 0.03 -4.09
CA ALA A 32 17.69 1.28 -3.68
C ALA A 32 16.27 1.42 -4.24
N HIS A 33 16.05 1.06 -5.52
CA HIS A 33 14.71 1.11 -6.12
C HIS A 33 13.71 0.19 -5.39
N VAL A 34 14.12 -1.02 -4.98
CA VAL A 34 13.26 -1.94 -4.21
C VAL A 34 12.95 -1.34 -2.84
N TYR A 35 13.96 -0.78 -2.14
CA TYR A 35 13.75 -0.13 -0.84
C TYR A 35 12.74 1.02 -0.94
N LYS A 36 12.90 1.90 -1.93
CA LYS A 36 12.01 3.05 -2.17
C LYS A 36 10.57 2.62 -2.46
N ARG A 37 10.36 1.63 -3.33
CA ARG A 37 9.01 1.08 -3.59
C ARG A 37 8.39 0.44 -2.35
N TRP A 38 9.19 -0.27 -1.55
CA TRP A 38 8.71 -0.90 -0.33
C TRP A 38 8.38 0.11 0.77
N CYS A 39 9.08 1.26 0.84
CA CYS A 39 8.75 2.32 1.80
C CYS A 39 7.32 2.84 1.62
N ALA A 40 6.91 3.11 0.38
CA ALA A 40 5.54 3.53 0.07
C ALA A 40 4.51 2.49 0.54
N PHE A 41 4.71 1.22 0.17
CA PHE A 41 3.85 0.11 0.59
C PHE A 41 3.79 -0.04 2.13
N GLY A 42 4.94 0.00 2.79
CA GLY A 42 5.02 -0.17 4.24
C GLY A 42 4.37 0.96 5.03
N LEU A 43 4.48 2.20 4.57
CA LEU A 43 3.85 3.35 5.22
C LEU A 43 2.37 3.50 4.86
N LEU A 44 1.92 2.87 3.78
CA LEU A 44 0.49 2.66 3.48
C LEU A 44 -0.03 1.30 3.95
N SER A 45 0.64 0.68 4.93
CA SER A 45 0.14 -0.46 5.70
C SER A 45 -0.27 -0.03 7.11
N SER A 46 -1.01 -0.86 7.86
CA SER A 46 -1.47 -0.49 9.22
C SER A 46 -0.29 -0.17 10.16
N HIS A 47 0.72 -1.03 10.20
CA HIS A 47 1.94 -0.90 10.99
C HIS A 47 3.16 -0.93 10.08
N SER A 48 4.17 -0.14 10.41
CA SER A 48 5.32 0.12 9.54
C SER A 48 6.62 -0.03 10.32
N ARG A 49 7.53 -0.87 9.82
CA ARG A 49 8.82 -1.16 10.49
C ARG A 49 9.97 -1.19 9.50
N LEU A 50 11.06 -0.51 9.84
CA LEU A 50 12.35 -0.62 9.16
C LEU A 50 13.21 -1.61 9.95
N HIS A 51 13.42 -2.82 9.43
CA HIS A 51 14.17 -3.87 10.10
C HIS A 51 14.93 -4.74 9.09
N GLY A 52 16.18 -5.09 9.40
CA GLY A 52 17.07 -5.86 8.54
C GLY A 52 17.95 -6.81 9.36
N SER A 53 18.47 -7.85 8.70
CA SER A 53 19.26 -8.91 9.34
C SER A 53 20.70 -8.47 9.65
N LYS A 54 21.51 -8.22 8.61
CA LYS A 54 22.94 -7.88 8.73
C LYS A 54 23.28 -6.44 8.36
N SER A 55 22.29 -5.68 7.91
CA SER A 55 22.45 -4.28 7.50
C SER A 55 21.34 -3.42 8.09
N TYR A 56 21.68 -2.18 8.45
CA TYR A 56 20.70 -1.20 8.88
C TYR A 56 19.71 -0.87 7.75
N ARG A 57 18.47 -0.53 8.11
CA ARG A 57 17.41 -0.09 7.17
C ARG A 57 17.18 1.41 7.20
N VAL A 58 18.17 2.18 7.66
CA VAL A 58 18.13 3.64 7.59
C VAL A 58 18.20 4.09 6.13
N PRO A 59 17.42 5.11 5.72
CA PRO A 59 17.30 5.44 4.30
C PRO A 59 18.60 5.94 3.66
N TRP A 60 19.45 6.62 4.43
CA TRP A 60 20.77 7.10 3.94
C TRP A 60 21.78 5.97 3.70
N ALA A 61 21.46 4.72 4.01
CA ALA A 61 22.26 3.57 3.61
C ALA A 61 22.08 3.21 2.12
N TYR A 62 21.09 3.82 1.44
CA TYR A 62 20.75 3.54 0.04
C TYR A 62 21.12 4.73 -0.86
N ASP A 63 20.42 5.86 -0.71
CA ASP A 63 20.67 7.12 -1.43
C ASP A 63 19.91 8.29 -0.74
N ASP A 64 20.18 9.53 -1.17
CA ASP A 64 19.50 10.72 -0.65
C ASP A 64 17.99 10.70 -0.97
N GLU A 65 17.62 10.21 -2.16
CA GLU A 65 16.21 10.10 -2.56
C GLU A 65 15.42 9.15 -1.65
N SER A 66 16.05 8.10 -1.11
CA SER A 66 15.44 7.20 -0.12
C SER A 66 15.09 7.93 1.17
N CYS A 67 15.87 8.95 1.56
CA CYS A 67 15.52 9.82 2.69
C CYS A 67 14.26 10.64 2.39
N ASP A 68 14.14 11.14 1.17
CA ASP A 68 12.97 11.91 0.73
C ASP A 68 11.71 11.03 0.66
N VAL A 69 11.84 9.79 0.17
CA VAL A 69 10.76 8.81 0.12
C VAL A 69 10.26 8.46 1.53
N VAL A 70 11.17 8.12 2.45
CA VAL A 70 10.78 7.82 3.84
C VAL A 70 10.13 9.05 4.48
N ARG A 71 10.67 10.26 4.26
CA ARG A 71 10.10 11.50 4.79
C ARG A 71 8.69 11.74 4.28
N PHE A 72 8.49 11.67 2.96
CA PHE A 72 7.21 11.93 2.32
C PHE A 72 6.12 10.99 2.83
N PHE A 73 6.34 9.68 2.75
CA PHE A 73 5.31 8.72 3.14
C PHE A 73 5.07 8.67 4.65
N THR A 74 6.07 9.02 5.48
CA THR A 74 5.88 9.11 6.94
C THR A 74 4.99 10.29 7.27
N GLN A 75 5.26 11.46 6.68
CA GLN A 75 4.44 12.65 6.83
C GLN A 75 3.01 12.42 6.33
N LEU A 76 2.87 11.75 5.18
CA LEU A 76 1.56 11.37 4.64
C LEU A 76 0.78 10.48 5.61
N LYS A 77 1.38 9.39 6.10
CA LYS A 77 0.74 8.48 7.06
C LYS A 77 0.28 9.23 8.31
N CYS A 78 1.13 10.12 8.85
CA CYS A 78 0.78 10.96 9.99
C CYS A 78 -0.43 11.88 9.70
N ARG A 79 -0.49 12.50 8.52
CA ARG A 79 -1.64 13.32 8.11
C ARG A 79 -2.92 12.50 7.91
N MET A 80 -2.80 11.23 7.50
CA MET A 80 -3.92 10.30 7.33
C MET A 80 -4.43 9.72 8.66
N MET A 81 -3.78 9.97 9.80
CA MET A 81 -4.15 9.32 11.08
C MET A 81 -5.62 9.51 11.51
N PRO A 82 -6.29 10.66 11.31
CA PRO A 82 -7.71 10.78 11.64
C PRO A 82 -8.58 9.74 10.90
N TYR A 83 -8.27 9.50 9.63
CA TYR A 83 -8.90 8.44 8.82
C TYR A 83 -8.45 7.06 9.30
N LEU A 84 -7.14 6.80 9.34
CA LEU A 84 -6.59 5.48 9.66
C LEU A 84 -7.02 4.98 11.03
N TYR A 85 -7.10 5.85 12.03
CA TYR A 85 -7.48 5.46 13.39
C TYR A 85 -8.97 5.13 13.50
N ARG A 86 -9.84 5.80 12.71
CA ARG A 86 -11.25 5.44 12.60
C ARG A 86 -11.44 4.07 11.95
N GLU A 87 -10.61 3.74 10.96
CA GLU A 87 -10.61 2.44 10.29
C GLU A 87 -10.03 1.35 11.20
N ALA A 88 -9.00 1.66 12.00
CA ALA A 88 -8.49 0.77 13.05
C ALA A 88 -9.56 0.42 14.10
N ALA A 89 -10.42 1.38 14.48
CA ALA A 89 -11.53 1.11 15.39
C ALA A 89 -12.55 0.11 14.81
N ARG A 90 -12.71 0.03 13.47
CA ARG A 90 -13.56 -0.99 12.82
C ARG A 90 -12.97 -2.38 12.96
N ALA A 91 -11.65 -2.50 12.88
CA ALA A 91 -10.97 -3.76 13.10
C ALA A 91 -11.26 -4.30 14.51
N ASN A 92 -11.25 -3.43 15.52
CA ASN A 92 -11.63 -3.82 16.88
C ASN A 92 -13.13 -4.14 17.02
N ALA A 93 -14.01 -3.28 16.49
CA ALA A 93 -15.45 -3.38 16.73
C ALA A 93 -16.15 -4.46 15.90
N ARG A 94 -15.66 -4.74 14.68
CA ARG A 94 -16.34 -5.61 13.69
C ARG A 94 -15.42 -6.68 13.08
N GLY A 95 -14.14 -6.71 13.45
CA GLY A 95 -13.17 -7.62 12.84
C GLY A 95 -12.77 -7.26 11.40
N THR A 96 -13.17 -6.10 10.89
CA THR A 96 -12.83 -5.66 9.52
C THR A 96 -11.37 -5.22 9.46
N PRO A 97 -10.49 -5.90 8.70
CA PRO A 97 -9.07 -5.55 8.67
C PRO A 97 -8.82 -4.18 8.05
N MET A 98 -7.71 -3.53 8.44
CA MET A 98 -7.31 -2.26 7.84
C MET A 98 -6.85 -2.42 6.38
N MET A 99 -6.11 -3.50 6.09
CA MET A 99 -5.69 -3.86 4.73
C MET A 99 -6.64 -4.94 4.22
N ARG A 100 -7.45 -4.60 3.23
CA ARG A 100 -8.55 -5.45 2.75
C ARG A 100 -8.25 -5.92 1.32
N ALA A 101 -8.43 -7.21 1.08
CA ALA A 101 -8.47 -7.72 -0.28
C ALA A 101 -9.63 -7.06 -1.04
N MET A 102 -9.46 -6.81 -2.34
CA MET A 102 -10.50 -6.12 -3.12
C MET A 102 -11.83 -6.88 -3.09
N MET A 103 -11.80 -8.22 -3.14
CA MET A 103 -12.99 -9.07 -3.03
C MET A 103 -13.73 -8.97 -1.68
N MET A 104 -13.09 -8.46 -0.62
CA MET A 104 -13.77 -8.22 0.66
C MET A 104 -14.58 -6.93 0.62
N GLU A 105 -14.06 -5.89 -0.03
CA GLU A 105 -14.71 -4.58 -0.10
C GLU A 105 -15.75 -4.52 -1.23
N PHE A 106 -15.50 -5.22 -2.34
CA PHE A 106 -16.33 -5.26 -3.53
C PHE A 106 -16.73 -6.71 -3.85
N PRO A 107 -17.57 -7.34 -3.00
CA PRO A 107 -17.90 -8.77 -3.12
C PRO A 107 -18.74 -9.10 -4.36
N ASP A 108 -19.45 -8.11 -4.92
CA ASP A 108 -20.31 -8.29 -6.09
C ASP A 108 -19.61 -7.99 -7.42
N ASP A 109 -18.34 -7.54 -7.38
CA ASP A 109 -17.56 -7.26 -8.59
C ASP A 109 -16.67 -8.46 -8.95
N PRO A 110 -16.99 -9.22 -10.01
CA PRO A 110 -16.21 -10.42 -10.40
C PRO A 110 -14.79 -10.09 -10.84
N ALA A 111 -14.48 -8.83 -11.19
CA ALA A 111 -13.11 -8.43 -11.50
C ALA A 111 -12.20 -8.43 -10.25
N CYS A 112 -12.79 -8.43 -9.05
CA CYS A 112 -12.07 -8.39 -7.78
C CYS A 112 -11.59 -9.76 -7.26
N ASP A 113 -12.08 -10.87 -7.82
CA ASP A 113 -11.85 -12.25 -7.34
C ASP A 113 -10.37 -12.60 -7.13
N TYR A 114 -9.51 -12.16 -8.04
CA TYR A 114 -8.09 -12.56 -8.08
C TYR A 114 -7.10 -11.42 -7.84
N LEU A 115 -7.58 -10.25 -7.40
CA LEU A 115 -6.72 -9.08 -7.21
C LEU A 115 -5.81 -9.26 -5.97
N ASP A 116 -4.53 -9.54 -6.21
CA ASP A 116 -3.52 -9.79 -5.17
C ASP A 116 -2.38 -8.76 -5.13
N ARG A 117 -2.41 -7.77 -6.04
CA ARG A 117 -1.36 -6.72 -6.19
C ARG A 117 -1.81 -5.32 -5.80
N GLN A 118 -3.02 -5.19 -5.24
CA GLN A 118 -3.61 -3.95 -4.75
C GLN A 118 -4.56 -4.27 -3.59
N TYR A 119 -4.92 -3.26 -2.82
CA TYR A 119 -5.77 -3.43 -1.65
C TYR A 119 -6.51 -2.14 -1.30
N MET A 120 -7.57 -2.28 -0.51
CA MET A 120 -8.21 -1.15 0.16
C MET A 120 -7.55 -0.96 1.53
N LEU A 121 -7.15 0.28 1.83
CA LEU A 121 -6.66 0.72 3.14
C LEU A 121 -7.80 1.43 3.86
N GLY A 122 -8.60 0.69 4.61
CA GLY A 122 -9.92 1.14 5.08
C GLY A 122 -10.95 1.19 3.95
N ASP A 123 -12.09 1.84 4.19
CA ASP A 123 -13.22 1.87 3.24
C ASP A 123 -12.91 2.64 1.93
N ASN A 124 -12.18 3.76 2.00
CA ASN A 124 -12.26 4.79 0.96
C ASN A 124 -10.96 4.98 0.17
N VAL A 125 -9.91 4.19 0.41
CA VAL A 125 -8.59 4.42 -0.20
C VAL A 125 -8.07 3.12 -0.83
N MET A 126 -7.99 3.08 -2.15
CA MET A 126 -7.31 2.02 -2.89
C MET A 126 -5.83 2.34 -3.02
N VAL A 127 -4.96 1.37 -2.71
CA VAL A 127 -3.51 1.48 -2.87
C VAL A 127 -3.01 0.34 -3.75
N ALA A 128 -2.26 0.67 -4.80
CA ALA A 128 -1.57 -0.30 -5.65
C ALA A 128 -0.05 -0.10 -5.58
N PRO A 129 0.69 -0.92 -4.80
CA PRO A 129 2.15 -0.86 -4.77
C PRO A 129 2.78 -1.05 -6.15
N VAL A 130 3.83 -0.29 -6.43
CA VAL A 130 4.60 -0.40 -7.68
C VAL A 130 5.68 -1.47 -7.51
N PHE A 131 5.68 -2.49 -8.37
CA PHE A 131 6.59 -3.65 -8.28
C PHE A 131 7.77 -3.60 -9.27
N THR A 132 7.95 -2.48 -9.97
CA THR A 132 8.99 -2.28 -10.99
C THR A 132 9.90 -1.10 -10.63
N GLU A 133 11.13 -1.13 -11.13
CA GLU A 133 12.05 0.01 -11.02
C GLU A 133 11.54 1.20 -11.84
N ALA A 134 11.21 0.97 -13.11
CA ALA A 134 10.75 1.98 -14.08
C ALA A 134 9.47 2.72 -13.65
N GLY A 135 8.66 2.11 -12.78
CA GLY A 135 7.47 2.73 -12.22
C GLY A 135 6.15 2.25 -12.81
N ASP A 136 6.19 1.35 -13.80
CA ASP A 136 5.00 0.75 -14.40
C ASP A 136 4.18 0.00 -13.35
N VAL A 137 2.89 0.28 -13.33
CA VAL A 137 1.89 -0.38 -12.48
C VAL A 137 0.58 -0.51 -13.25
N GLN A 138 -0.09 -1.65 -13.04
CA GLN A 138 -1.43 -1.93 -13.52
C GLN A 138 -2.31 -2.26 -12.33
N PHE A 139 -3.50 -1.66 -12.29
CA PHE A 139 -4.46 -1.83 -11.20
C PHE A 139 -5.87 -1.71 -11.74
N TYR A 140 -6.82 -2.32 -11.04
CA TYR A 140 -8.25 -2.26 -11.33
C TYR A 140 -8.92 -1.25 -10.40
N LEU A 141 -9.90 -0.53 -10.92
CA LEU A 141 -10.82 0.29 -10.12
C LEU A 141 -12.24 -0.27 -10.25
N PRO A 142 -12.91 -0.58 -9.14
CA PRO A 142 -14.35 -0.85 -9.11
C PRO A 142 -15.17 0.35 -9.57
N GLU A 143 -16.48 0.18 -9.76
CA GLU A 143 -17.39 1.24 -10.18
C GLU A 143 -17.25 2.51 -9.33
N GLY A 144 -17.29 3.68 -9.99
CA GLY A 144 -17.17 4.98 -9.35
C GLY A 144 -16.21 5.92 -10.06
N ARG A 145 -16.07 7.13 -9.51
CA ARG A 145 -15.06 8.12 -9.92
C ARG A 145 -14.04 8.21 -8.81
N TRP A 146 -12.81 7.85 -9.11
CA TRP A 146 -11.73 7.76 -8.14
C TRP A 146 -10.77 8.93 -8.30
N THR A 147 -10.40 9.58 -7.21
CA THR A 147 -9.52 10.76 -7.21
C THR A 147 -8.21 10.45 -6.52
N HIS A 148 -7.07 10.78 -7.13
CA HIS A 148 -5.78 10.55 -6.50
C HIS A 148 -5.61 11.46 -5.26
N LEU A 149 -5.22 10.88 -4.13
CA LEU A 149 -5.24 11.52 -2.80
C LEU A 149 -4.47 12.85 -2.70
N TRP A 150 -3.44 13.07 -3.52
CA TRP A 150 -2.65 14.31 -3.50
C TRP A 150 -2.30 14.88 -4.88
N HIS A 151 -2.49 14.11 -5.96
CA HIS A 151 -2.34 14.59 -7.34
C HIS A 151 -3.66 15.12 -7.92
N ASN A 152 -4.79 14.75 -7.31
CA ASN A 152 -6.14 15.16 -7.68
C ASN A 152 -6.59 14.78 -9.10
N ASP A 153 -5.84 13.93 -9.82
CA ASP A 153 -6.32 13.34 -11.07
C ASP A 153 -7.48 12.38 -10.79
N GLU A 154 -8.45 12.36 -11.70
CA GLU A 154 -9.64 11.52 -11.62
C GLU A 154 -9.58 10.38 -12.63
N LEU A 155 -10.02 9.20 -12.22
CA LEU A 155 -10.13 8.00 -13.04
C LEU A 155 -11.54 7.40 -12.90
N ASP A 156 -12.14 7.05 -14.04
CA ASP A 156 -13.39 6.29 -14.04
C ASP A 156 -13.12 4.80 -13.73
N GLY A 157 -14.04 4.22 -12.95
CA GLY A 157 -14.02 2.84 -12.48
C GLY A 157 -14.49 1.80 -13.48
N SER A 158 -14.76 0.61 -12.95
CA SER A 158 -15.15 -0.61 -13.65
C SER A 158 -14.16 -1.03 -14.74
N ARG A 159 -12.86 -0.77 -14.54
CA ARG A 159 -11.80 -1.05 -15.53
C ARG A 159 -10.40 -1.09 -14.95
N TRP A 160 -9.50 -1.67 -15.73
CA TRP A 160 -8.06 -1.63 -15.49
C TRP A 160 -7.44 -0.34 -16.01
N HIS A 161 -6.44 0.13 -15.28
CA HIS A 161 -5.62 1.28 -15.58
C HIS A 161 -4.15 0.89 -15.63
N LYS A 162 -3.37 1.61 -16.44
CA LYS A 162 -1.91 1.50 -16.48
C LYS A 162 -1.32 2.89 -16.27
N GLN A 163 -0.40 3.01 -15.32
CA GLN A 163 0.30 4.27 -15.01
C GLN A 163 1.79 4.01 -14.80
N GLN A 164 2.57 5.09 -14.79
CA GLN A 164 3.99 5.08 -14.44
C GLN A 164 4.24 6.12 -13.35
N HIS A 165 4.87 5.72 -12.24
CA HIS A 165 5.13 6.60 -11.10
C HIS A 165 6.61 6.67 -10.74
N GLY A 166 7.10 7.86 -10.40
CA GLY A 166 8.39 8.05 -9.71
C GLY A 166 8.36 7.50 -8.27
N PHE A 167 9.45 7.60 -7.53
CA PHE A 167 9.56 7.00 -6.18
C PHE A 167 8.74 7.70 -5.09
N LEU A 168 8.34 8.97 -5.30
CA LEU A 168 7.44 9.73 -4.41
C LEU A 168 5.95 9.51 -4.72
N SER A 169 5.60 8.52 -5.54
CA SER A 169 4.23 8.29 -5.95
C SER A 169 3.94 6.82 -6.25
N LEU A 170 2.66 6.48 -6.16
CA LEU A 170 2.02 5.23 -6.54
C LEU A 170 0.51 5.52 -6.61
N PRO A 171 -0.30 4.66 -7.26
CA PRO A 171 -1.75 4.80 -7.23
C PRO A 171 -2.27 4.74 -5.79
N VAL A 172 -2.76 5.89 -5.30
CA VAL A 172 -3.47 6.04 -4.03
C VAL A 172 -4.73 6.85 -4.31
N LEU A 173 -5.83 6.13 -4.50
CA LEU A 173 -7.06 6.64 -5.09
C LEU A 173 -8.20 6.57 -4.08
N CYS A 174 -8.97 7.65 -3.97
CA CYS A 174 -10.13 7.77 -3.10
C CYS A 174 -11.43 7.71 -3.90
N ALA A 175 -12.42 7.00 -3.37
CA ALA A 175 -13.80 7.00 -3.86
C ALA A 175 -14.74 7.69 -2.86
#